data_AF-A0A293MQZ9-F1
#
_entry.id   AF-A0A293MQZ9-F1
#
_cell.length_a   1.000
_cell.length_b   1.000
_cell.length_c   1.000
_cell.angle_alpha   90.00
_cell.angle_beta   90.00
_cell.angle_gamma   90.00
#
_symmetry.space_group_name_H-M   'P 1'
#
loop_
_entity.id
_entity.type
_entity.pdbx_description
1 polymer ?
#
loop_
_entity_poly.entity_id
_entity_poly.type
_entity_poly.pdbx_seq_one_letter_code
_entity_poly.pdbx_strand_id
1 'polypeptide(L)'
;MFQRCIIQQLGVTHAFQVVEDALFHLQIHRDRALTYKTEEIQVTVHDEFVVEQDKTGHVCKQKARVRLFFLAFVTGMPDIEVGVNDLTRQGKEVVGRYDILPVVTEEWIRLENCEFHSCVMQEEFENNRIIKLHPPDACLFELMRFRIRPPRARELPLQLKAVMRVASRHVELRGDVLVPGYHSRKHGQVPCEDIQIRFPIPECWVYLFRVEKHFRYGALKSAARRPGKIKGLERIIGTAQPLDQSLIEVSAGQAKYEHAYNRIPHDGPFHIGVQREPA
;
A
#
# COMPACT_ATOMS: atom_id res chain seq x y z
N MET A 1 -1.04 10.73 -6.60
CA MET A 1 -1.82 10.07 -5.53
C MET A 1 -2.08 8.64 -5.97
N PHE A 2 -1.09 7.76 -5.81
CA PHE A 2 -1.22 6.33 -6.05
C PHE A 2 -1.30 5.66 -4.68
N GLN A 3 -2.52 5.35 -4.23
CA GLN A 3 -2.73 4.69 -2.94
C GLN A 3 -2.44 3.21 -3.08
N ARG A 4 -1.29 2.77 -2.57
CA ARG A 4 -1.08 1.39 -2.15
C ARG A 4 -1.54 1.26 -0.70
N CYS A 5 -2.68 0.62 -0.49
CA CYS A 5 -3.19 0.32 0.85
C CYS A 5 -2.43 -0.90 1.40
N ILE A 6 -1.28 -0.65 2.03
CA ILE A 6 -0.45 -1.72 2.57
C ILE A 6 -0.91 -2.05 4.01
N ILE A 7 -1.58 -3.19 4.18
CA ILE A 7 -1.82 -3.81 5.50
C ILE A 7 -0.59 -4.67 5.82
N GLN A 8 0.39 -4.09 6.52
CA GLN A 8 1.73 -4.69 6.69
C GLN A 8 1.89 -5.50 8.00
N GLN A 9 2.62 -6.62 7.92
CA GLN A 9 3.10 -7.42 9.05
C GLN A 9 4.20 -6.66 9.80
N LEU A 10 4.40 -6.93 11.09
CA LEU A 10 5.34 -6.23 11.98
C LEU A 10 6.79 -6.77 11.98
N GLY A 11 7.04 -8.02 11.53
CA GLY A 11 8.33 -8.70 11.73
C GLY A 11 9.39 -8.47 10.65
N VAL A 12 9.10 -8.79 9.39
CA VAL A 12 10.05 -8.62 8.26
C VAL A 12 10.20 -7.16 7.85
N THR A 13 9.13 -6.38 7.95
CA THR A 13 9.15 -4.93 7.71
C THR A 13 10.14 -4.21 8.58
N HIS A 14 10.34 -4.63 9.84
CA HIS A 14 11.25 -3.95 10.75
C HIS A 14 12.70 -4.00 10.25
N ALA A 15 13.17 -5.15 9.77
CA ALA A 15 14.53 -5.27 9.23
C ALA A 15 14.73 -4.43 7.95
N PHE A 16 13.76 -4.46 7.04
CA PHE A 16 13.80 -3.62 5.83
C PHE A 16 13.72 -2.13 6.17
N GLN A 17 12.89 -1.75 7.13
CA GLN A 17 12.77 -0.37 7.61
C GLN A 17 14.08 0.13 8.19
N VAL A 18 14.79 -0.68 8.98
CA VAL A 18 16.10 -0.30 9.53
C VAL A 18 17.13 -0.06 8.42
N VAL A 19 17.16 -0.90 7.39
CA VAL A 19 18.06 -0.73 6.24
C VAL A 19 17.69 0.52 5.44
N GLU A 20 16.41 0.69 5.10
CA GLU A 20 15.93 1.88 4.40
C GLU A 20 16.21 3.17 5.18
N ASP A 21 16.06 3.13 6.50
CA ASP A 21 16.35 4.27 7.37
C ASP A 21 17.85 4.58 7.42
N ALA A 22 18.70 3.55 7.47
CA ALA A 22 20.14 3.74 7.36
C ALA A 22 20.53 4.35 6.00
N LEU A 23 19.94 3.87 4.90
CA LEU A 23 20.17 4.40 3.56
C LEU A 23 19.73 5.86 3.43
N PHE A 24 18.63 6.25 4.08
CA PHE A 24 18.13 7.62 4.07
C PHE A 24 19.07 8.62 4.77
N HIS A 25 19.80 8.17 5.79
CA HIS A 25 20.74 9.02 6.54
C HIS A 25 22.18 8.96 5.99
N LEU A 26 22.45 8.14 4.96
CA LEU A 26 23.77 8.06 4.35
C LEU A 26 24.12 9.39 3.69
N GLN A 27 25.31 9.89 3.98
CA GLN A 27 25.84 11.06 3.29
C GLN A 27 26.38 10.66 1.93
N ILE A 28 25.69 11.10 0.88
CA ILE A 28 26.09 10.90 -0.51
C ILE A 28 26.29 12.27 -1.13
N HIS A 29 27.44 12.45 -1.78
CA HIS A 29 27.81 13.67 -2.47
C HIS A 29 28.25 13.34 -3.90
N ARG A 30 28.04 14.29 -4.80
CA ARG A 30 28.40 14.19 -6.20
C ARG A 30 29.72 14.93 -6.42
N ASP A 31 30.80 14.19 -6.62
CA ASP A 31 32.16 14.74 -6.73
C ASP A 31 32.55 15.22 -8.12
N ARG A 32 31.82 14.79 -9.15
CA ARG A 32 32.19 15.03 -10.55
C ARG A 32 30.98 15.35 -11.39
N ALA A 33 31.15 16.31 -12.29
CA ALA A 33 30.20 16.56 -13.35
C ALA A 33 30.21 15.40 -14.36
N LEU A 34 29.04 14.81 -14.59
CA LEU A 34 28.81 13.83 -15.65
C LEU A 34 28.12 14.50 -16.84
N THR A 35 28.19 13.86 -18.01
CA THR A 35 27.48 14.29 -19.23
C THR A 35 26.56 13.16 -19.67
N TYR A 36 25.27 13.45 -19.77
CA TYR A 36 24.26 12.50 -20.24
C TYR A 36 23.82 12.86 -21.67
N LYS A 37 23.55 11.83 -22.49
CA LYS A 37 22.99 12.04 -23.84
C LYS A 37 21.57 12.61 -23.80
N THR A 38 20.83 12.26 -22.76
CA THR A 38 19.47 12.70 -22.51
C THR A 38 19.36 12.95 -21.02
N GLU A 39 18.87 14.12 -20.64
CA GLU A 39 18.64 14.47 -19.25
C GLU A 39 17.25 14.05 -18.83
N GLU A 40 17.13 13.43 -17.66
CA GLU A 40 15.87 12.92 -17.15
C GLU A 40 15.86 12.97 -15.63
N ILE A 41 14.71 13.36 -15.07
CA ILE A 41 14.44 13.27 -13.64
C ILE A 41 13.19 12.42 -13.46
N GLN A 42 13.31 11.39 -12.64
CA GLN A 42 12.19 10.54 -12.25
C GLN A 42 11.91 10.72 -10.76
N VAL A 43 10.64 10.97 -10.44
CA VAL A 43 10.16 11.10 -9.07
C VAL A 43 9.07 10.08 -8.83
N THR A 44 9.28 9.20 -7.86
CA THR A 44 8.29 8.20 -7.44
C THR A 44 7.78 8.53 -6.05
N VAL A 45 6.46 8.57 -5.88
CA VAL A 45 5.82 8.89 -4.61
C VAL A 45 5.21 7.62 -4.02
N HIS A 46 5.61 7.29 -2.80
CA HIS A 46 5.06 6.19 -2.02
C HIS A 46 4.20 6.72 -0.87
N ASP A 47 2.90 6.46 -0.94
CA ASP A 47 1.93 6.81 0.09
C ASP A 47 1.62 5.58 0.96
N GLU A 48 1.89 5.68 2.27
CA GLU A 48 1.54 4.69 3.27
C GLU A 48 0.38 5.20 4.13
N PHE A 49 -0.69 4.42 4.23
CA PHE A 49 -1.86 4.75 5.01
C PHE A 49 -2.22 3.60 5.96
N VAL A 50 -2.26 3.91 7.26
CA VAL A 50 -2.56 2.96 8.33
C VAL A 50 -3.80 3.44 9.08
N VAL A 51 -4.77 2.55 9.24
CA VAL A 51 -6.01 2.79 9.97
C VAL A 51 -6.23 1.69 10.99
N GLU A 52 -6.56 2.10 12.21
CA GLU A 52 -7.05 1.19 13.24
C GLU A 52 -8.55 1.46 13.43
N GLN A 53 -9.37 0.41 13.27
CA GLN A 53 -10.81 0.46 13.46
C GLN A 53 -11.23 -0.42 14.63
N ASP A 54 -12.32 -0.03 15.31
CA ASP A 54 -12.96 -0.87 16.30
C ASP A 54 -13.89 -1.92 15.65
N LYS A 55 -14.47 -2.80 16.48
CA LYS A 55 -15.41 -3.85 16.02
C LYS A 55 -16.69 -3.32 15.37
N THR A 56 -17.02 -2.05 15.59
CA THR A 56 -18.18 -1.37 15.01
C THR A 56 -17.84 -0.60 13.73
N GLY A 57 -16.56 -0.57 13.35
CA GLY A 57 -16.06 0.14 12.16
C GLY A 57 -15.66 1.58 12.43
N HIS A 58 -15.73 2.08 13.66
CA HIS A 58 -15.25 3.42 13.99
C HIS A 58 -13.74 3.48 13.89
N VAL A 59 -13.26 4.54 13.27
CA VAL A 59 -11.83 4.78 13.12
C VAL A 59 -11.26 5.33 14.42
N CYS A 60 -10.44 4.54 15.10
CA CYS A 60 -9.75 4.92 16.33
C CYS A 60 -8.50 5.76 16.04
N LYS A 61 -7.78 5.45 14.96
CA LYS A 61 -6.50 6.07 14.63
C LYS A 61 -6.24 6.00 13.14
N GLN A 62 -5.67 7.09 12.61
CA GLN A 62 -5.21 7.17 11.22
C GLN A 62 -3.81 7.76 11.21
N LYS A 63 -2.92 7.13 10.44
CA LYS A 63 -1.57 7.63 10.19
C LYS A 63 -1.31 7.55 8.70
N ALA A 64 -0.78 8.63 8.14
CA ALA A 64 -0.30 8.64 6.78
C ALA A 64 1.16 9.10 6.75
N ARG A 65 1.96 8.44 5.93
CA ARG A 65 3.35 8.80 5.65
C ARG A 65 3.53 8.81 4.14
N VAL A 66 4.22 9.82 3.64
CA VAL A 66 4.56 9.95 2.23
C VAL A 66 6.07 9.96 2.12
N ARG A 67 6.60 9.22 1.15
CA ARG A 67 8.03 9.12 0.84
C ARG A 67 8.24 9.47 -0.63
N LEU A 68 9.19 10.35 -0.91
CA LEU A 68 9.56 10.76 -2.26
C LEU A 68 10.89 10.10 -2.60
N PHE A 69 10.89 9.30 -3.66
CA PHE A 69 12.10 8.71 -4.23
C PHE A 69 12.49 9.49 -5.48
N PHE A 70 13.76 9.83 -5.58
CA PHE A 70 14.30 10.70 -6.61
C PHE A 70 15.43 9.99 -7.35
N LEU A 71 15.41 10.08 -8.67
CA LEU A 71 16.45 9.58 -9.57
C LEU A 71 16.71 10.64 -10.63
N ALA A 72 17.97 11.04 -10.78
CA ALA A 72 18.36 12.08 -11.71
C ALA A 72 19.51 11.63 -12.62
N PHE A 73 19.34 11.94 -13.90
CA PHE A 73 20.34 11.88 -14.95
C PHE A 73 20.49 13.31 -15.48
N VAL A 74 21.36 14.12 -14.86
CA VAL A 74 21.53 15.53 -15.20
C VAL A 74 23.00 15.87 -15.45
N THR A 75 23.26 16.61 -16.52
CA THR A 75 24.62 16.98 -16.92
C THR A 75 25.16 18.11 -16.07
N GLY A 76 26.45 18.08 -15.75
CA GLY A 76 27.09 19.13 -14.96
C GLY A 76 26.82 18.97 -13.47
N MET A 77 26.48 20.08 -12.80
CA MET A 77 26.12 20.12 -11.37
C MET A 77 24.99 21.14 -11.16
N PRO A 78 23.79 20.93 -11.74
CA PRO A 78 22.73 21.91 -11.64
C PRO A 78 22.10 21.92 -10.24
N ASP A 79 21.71 23.12 -9.80
CA ASP A 79 20.77 23.30 -8.71
C ASP A 79 19.39 22.77 -9.13
N ILE A 80 18.78 21.89 -8.33
CA ILE A 80 17.43 21.38 -8.58
C ILE A 80 16.49 21.88 -7.49
N GLU A 81 15.33 22.40 -7.92
CA GLU A 81 14.23 22.78 -7.05
C GLU A 81 13.04 21.84 -7.24
N VAL A 82 12.54 21.29 -6.14
CA VAL A 82 11.37 20.39 -6.13
C VAL A 82 10.18 21.11 -5.49
N GLY A 83 9.11 21.25 -6.28
CA GLY A 83 7.83 21.78 -5.82
C GLY A 83 6.92 20.68 -5.29
N VAL A 84 6.35 20.88 -4.10
CA VAL A 84 5.28 20.05 -3.52
C VAL A 84 4.10 20.97 -3.21
N ASN A 85 2.87 20.44 -3.32
CA ASN A 85 1.62 21.17 -3.03
C ASN A 85 1.44 21.41 -1.52
N ASP A 86 2.41 22.08 -0.88
CA ASP A 86 2.39 22.46 0.52
C ASP A 86 1.43 23.62 0.74
N LEU A 87 0.47 23.47 1.65
CA LEU A 87 -0.51 24.51 1.98
C LEU A 87 0.14 25.88 2.31
N THR A 88 1.36 25.90 2.86
CA THR A 88 2.09 27.16 3.14
C THR A 88 2.57 27.89 1.89
N ARG A 89 2.60 27.21 0.74
CA ARG A 89 2.96 27.74 -0.59
C ARG A 89 1.76 28.15 -1.42
N GLN A 90 0.54 27.98 -0.93
CA GLN A 90 -0.66 28.37 -1.65
C GLN A 90 -0.60 29.86 -2.04
N GLY A 91 -0.68 30.14 -3.34
CA GLY A 91 -0.57 31.51 -3.90
C GLY A 91 0.85 32.06 -4.03
N LYS A 92 1.88 31.29 -3.67
CA LYS A 92 3.32 31.61 -3.85
C LYS A 92 4.01 30.58 -4.75
N GLU A 93 3.26 30.01 -5.68
CA GLU A 93 3.76 29.02 -6.64
C GLU A 93 4.83 29.66 -7.53
N VAL A 94 6.00 29.03 -7.61
CA VAL A 94 7.05 29.45 -8.54
C VAL A 94 6.68 28.90 -9.91
N VAL A 95 5.93 29.68 -10.69
CA VAL A 95 5.62 29.33 -12.08
C VAL A 95 6.77 29.84 -12.94
N GLY A 96 7.80 29.00 -13.10
CA GLY A 96 9.02 29.37 -13.83
C GLY A 96 8.83 29.59 -15.34
N ARG A 97 7.66 29.27 -15.90
CA ARG A 97 7.33 29.60 -17.30
C ARG A 97 5.95 30.22 -17.46
N TYR A 98 5.90 31.37 -18.12
CA TYR A 98 4.67 32.10 -18.41
C TYR A 98 3.71 31.38 -19.40
N ASP A 99 4.15 30.27 -20.03
CA ASP A 99 3.36 29.46 -20.97
C ASP A 99 2.66 28.25 -20.30
N ILE A 100 3.00 27.93 -19.06
CA ILE A 100 2.34 26.86 -18.30
C ILE A 100 1.24 27.51 -17.48
N LEU A 101 -0.01 27.36 -17.94
CA LEU A 101 -1.17 27.71 -17.13
C LEU A 101 -1.02 27.07 -15.75
N PRO A 102 -1.14 27.83 -14.65
CA PRO A 102 -1.15 27.25 -13.31
C PRO A 102 -2.22 26.17 -13.31
N VAL A 103 -1.82 24.91 -13.14
CA VAL A 103 -2.79 23.85 -12.91
C VAL A 103 -3.38 24.20 -11.55
N VAL A 104 -4.57 24.79 -11.55
CA VAL A 104 -5.28 25.19 -10.33
C VAL A 104 -5.39 23.93 -9.48
N THR A 105 -4.49 23.83 -8.51
CA THR A 105 -4.40 22.66 -7.66
C THR A 105 -5.40 22.90 -6.56
N GLU A 106 -6.53 22.21 -6.64
CA GLU A 106 -7.60 22.30 -5.65
C GLU A 106 -7.21 21.55 -4.35
N GLU A 107 -6.20 20.67 -4.38
CA GLU A 107 -5.81 19.80 -3.28
C GLU A 107 -4.43 20.17 -2.71
N TRP A 108 -4.44 20.99 -1.66
CA TRP A 108 -3.25 21.38 -0.89
C TRP A 108 -3.05 20.45 0.31
N ILE A 109 -1.78 20.18 0.63
CA ILE A 109 -1.39 19.22 1.66
C ILE A 109 -0.65 19.97 2.78
N ARG A 110 -1.08 19.75 4.01
CA ARG A 110 -0.33 20.20 5.19
C ARG A 110 0.76 19.17 5.51
N LEU A 111 2.01 19.56 5.29
CA LEU A 111 3.18 18.73 5.62
C LEU A 111 3.47 18.79 7.13
N GLU A 112 3.70 17.65 7.75
CA GLU A 112 4.11 17.52 9.16
C GLU A 112 5.34 16.62 9.27
N ASN A 113 6.22 16.89 10.24
CA ASN A 113 7.44 16.11 10.50
C ASN A 113 8.22 15.80 9.20
N CYS A 114 8.57 16.83 8.45
CA CYS A 114 9.38 16.68 7.24
C CYS A 114 10.79 16.25 7.65
N GLU A 115 11.29 15.20 7.01
CA GLU A 115 12.66 14.74 7.11
C GLU A 115 13.26 14.73 5.70
N PHE A 116 14.52 15.12 5.57
CA PHE A 116 15.20 15.26 4.30
C PHE A 116 16.49 14.44 4.27
N HIS A 117 16.81 13.92 3.08
CA HIS A 117 18.13 13.37 2.81
C HIS A 117 19.21 14.46 2.94
N SER A 118 20.45 14.05 3.22
CA SER A 118 21.58 14.98 3.43
C SER A 118 21.93 15.87 2.23
N CYS A 119 21.40 15.56 1.03
CA CYS A 119 21.66 16.32 -0.19
C CYS A 119 20.75 17.55 -0.35
N VAL A 120 19.75 17.70 0.53
CA VAL A 120 18.82 18.83 0.54
C VAL A 120 19.38 19.96 1.37
N MET A 121 19.32 21.18 0.84
CA MET A 121 19.64 22.41 1.56
C MET A 121 18.49 22.75 2.52
N GLN A 122 18.57 22.27 3.76
CA GLN A 122 17.47 22.41 4.73
C GLN A 122 17.16 23.88 5.07
N GLU A 123 18.16 24.76 5.12
CA GLU A 123 18.00 26.19 5.38
C GLU A 123 17.08 26.88 4.35
N GLU A 124 17.15 26.48 3.07
CA GLU A 124 16.27 27.00 2.02
C GLU A 124 14.82 26.56 2.22
N PHE A 125 14.61 25.35 2.72
CA PHE A 125 13.28 24.86 3.04
C PHE A 125 12.70 25.58 4.28
N GLU A 126 13.51 25.82 5.30
CA GLU A 126 13.08 26.51 6.51
C GLU A 126 12.68 27.96 6.23
N ASN A 127 13.47 28.68 5.43
CA ASN A 127 13.23 30.08 5.12
C ASN A 127 12.16 30.29 4.04
N ASN A 128 12.26 29.53 2.94
CA ASN A 128 11.50 29.79 1.71
C ASN A 128 10.49 28.70 1.37
N ARG A 129 10.47 27.59 2.12
CA ARG A 129 9.72 26.35 1.80
C ARG A 129 10.08 25.81 0.41
N ILE A 130 11.30 26.06 -0.07
CA ILE A 130 11.85 25.54 -1.34
C ILE A 130 12.69 24.31 -1.02
N ILE A 131 12.40 23.18 -1.67
CA ILE A 131 13.25 22.00 -1.57
C ILE A 131 14.33 22.15 -2.65
N LYS A 132 15.50 22.64 -2.25
CA LYS A 132 16.66 22.79 -3.13
C LYS A 132 17.68 21.70 -2.84
N LEU A 133 18.23 21.06 -3.87
CA LEU A 133 19.18 19.95 -3.70
C LEU A 133 20.20 19.81 -4.83
N HIS A 134 21.25 19.05 -4.53
CA HIS A 134 22.18 18.47 -5.50
C HIS A 134 22.07 16.94 -5.43
N PRO A 135 21.34 16.28 -6.34
CA PRO A 135 21.11 14.85 -6.24
C PRO A 135 22.40 14.04 -6.52
N PRO A 136 22.56 12.87 -5.91
CA PRO A 136 23.45 11.83 -6.41
C PRO A 136 23.12 11.44 -7.86
N ASP A 137 24.15 11.15 -8.64
CA ASP A 137 24.02 10.78 -10.05
C ASP A 137 23.53 9.36 -10.25
N ALA A 138 22.52 9.18 -11.12
CA ALA A 138 22.01 7.88 -11.58
C ALA A 138 21.69 6.89 -10.44
N CYS A 139 21.39 7.40 -9.25
CA CYS A 139 21.09 6.62 -8.06
C CYS A 139 19.68 6.94 -7.59
N LEU A 140 18.86 5.91 -7.39
CA LEU A 140 17.54 6.07 -6.78
C LEU A 140 17.73 6.15 -5.26
N PHE A 141 17.30 7.25 -4.67
CA PHE A 141 17.36 7.46 -3.22
C PHE A 141 16.06 8.07 -2.70
N GLU A 142 15.82 7.93 -1.40
CA GLU A 142 14.72 8.60 -0.72
C GLU A 142 15.12 10.05 -0.44
N LEU A 143 14.46 11.00 -1.10
CA LEU A 143 14.74 12.44 -1.01
C LEU A 143 14.17 13.06 0.27
N MET A 144 12.90 12.73 0.54
CA MET A 144 12.11 13.37 1.57
C MET A 144 11.04 12.40 2.05
N ARG A 145 10.77 12.42 3.35
CA ARG A 145 9.57 11.81 3.92
C ARG A 145 8.86 12.76 4.85
N PHE A 146 7.54 12.68 4.87
CA PHE A 146 6.72 13.52 5.72
C PHE A 146 5.44 12.80 6.14
N ARG A 147 4.84 13.30 7.21
CA ARG A 147 3.52 12.89 7.69
C ARG A 147 2.47 13.85 7.15
N ILE A 148 1.29 13.31 6.92
CA ILE A 148 0.09 14.10 6.62
C ILE A 148 -1.00 13.71 7.60
N ARG A 149 -1.89 14.65 7.91
CA ARG A 149 -3.13 14.36 8.64
C ARG A 149 -4.24 14.09 7.62
N PRO A 150 -4.71 12.84 7.49
CA PRO A 150 -5.83 12.52 6.63
C PRO A 150 -7.09 13.25 7.13
N PRO A 151 -7.94 13.78 6.23
CA PRO A 151 -9.23 14.34 6.64
C PRO A 151 -10.10 13.25 7.27
N ARG A 152 -10.66 13.51 8.47
CA ARG A 152 -11.49 12.54 9.22
C ARG A 152 -12.75 12.10 8.48
N ALA A 153 -13.31 12.97 7.63
CA ALA A 153 -14.54 12.72 6.89
C ALA A 153 -14.32 12.08 5.50
N ARG A 154 -13.07 11.73 5.14
CA ARG A 154 -12.78 11.07 3.87
C ARG A 154 -13.09 9.58 3.99
N GLU A 155 -13.80 9.04 2.99
CA GLU A 155 -14.03 7.59 2.89
C GLU A 155 -12.69 6.84 2.87
N LEU A 156 -12.64 5.71 3.57
CA LEU A 156 -11.45 4.86 3.59
C LEU A 156 -11.24 4.20 2.22
N PRO A 157 -9.99 4.04 1.76
CA PRO A 157 -9.69 3.40 0.48
C PRO A 157 -10.11 1.92 0.43
N LEU A 158 -10.21 1.28 1.59
CA LEU A 158 -10.68 -0.09 1.76
C LEU A 158 -11.41 -0.17 3.10
N GLN A 159 -12.58 -0.82 3.12
CA GLN A 159 -13.35 -1.09 4.32
C GLN A 159 -13.47 -2.61 4.48
N LEU A 160 -13.11 -3.13 5.65
CA LEU A 160 -13.16 -4.55 5.97
C LEU A 160 -14.10 -4.77 7.15
N LYS A 161 -15.14 -5.57 6.94
CA LYS A 161 -15.97 -6.11 8.02
C LYS A 161 -15.60 -7.57 8.25
N ALA A 162 -14.89 -7.83 9.34
CA ALA A 162 -14.50 -9.18 9.75
C ALA A 162 -15.47 -9.72 10.81
N VAL A 163 -15.92 -10.97 10.65
CA VAL A 163 -16.74 -11.70 11.60
C VAL A 163 -16.11 -13.07 11.84
N MET A 164 -15.91 -13.41 13.11
CA MET A 164 -15.53 -14.75 13.55
C MET A 164 -16.63 -15.28 14.47
N ARG A 165 -17.20 -16.43 14.12
CA ARG A 165 -18.24 -17.10 14.91
C ARG A 165 -17.80 -18.53 15.21
N VAL A 166 -17.78 -18.88 16.48
CA VAL A 166 -17.52 -20.26 16.93
C VAL A 166 -18.88 -20.88 17.27
N ALA A 167 -19.33 -21.83 16.46
CA ALA A 167 -20.47 -22.68 16.76
C ALA A 167 -20.00 -24.02 17.33
N SER A 168 -20.93 -24.80 17.89
CA SER A 168 -20.60 -26.11 18.48
C SER A 168 -20.02 -27.13 17.49
N ARG A 169 -20.28 -26.97 16.19
CA ARG A 169 -19.91 -27.93 15.13
C ARG A 169 -19.02 -27.34 14.03
N HIS A 170 -18.80 -26.04 14.01
CA HIS A 170 -17.97 -25.38 13.00
C HIS A 170 -17.54 -23.99 13.48
N VAL A 171 -16.50 -23.46 12.83
CA VAL A 171 -16.10 -22.05 12.96
C VAL A 171 -16.33 -21.37 11.62
N GLU A 172 -16.93 -20.18 11.66
CA GLU A 172 -17.12 -19.32 10.50
C GLU A 172 -16.19 -18.12 10.59
N LEU A 173 -15.35 -17.92 9.56
CA LEU A 173 -14.53 -16.74 9.36
C LEU A 173 -15.01 -16.03 8.09
N ARG A 174 -15.49 -14.80 8.23
CA ARG A 174 -16.03 -14.02 7.13
C ARG A 174 -15.38 -12.64 7.08
N GLY A 175 -14.94 -12.22 5.89
CA GLY A 175 -14.48 -10.87 5.62
C GLY A 175 -15.25 -10.28 4.45
N ASP A 176 -16.10 -9.28 4.72
CA ASP A 176 -16.74 -8.50 3.66
C ASP A 176 -15.85 -7.28 3.38
N VAL A 177 -15.33 -7.17 2.15
CA VAL A 177 -14.48 -6.04 1.73
C VAL A 177 -15.26 -5.14 0.78
N LEU A 178 -15.26 -3.85 1.08
CA LEU A 178 -15.73 -2.80 0.19
C LEU A 178 -14.55 -1.95 -0.24
N VAL A 179 -14.38 -1.82 -1.55
CA VAL A 179 -13.44 -0.87 -2.17
C VAL A 179 -14.30 0.21 -2.84
N PRO A 180 -14.44 1.40 -2.24
CA PRO A 180 -15.32 2.45 -2.77
C PRO A 180 -14.90 2.95 -4.17
N GLY A 181 -13.68 2.62 -4.61
CA GLY A 181 -13.13 3.02 -5.90
C GLY A 181 -12.69 4.48 -5.87
N TYR A 182 -11.53 4.76 -6.45
CA TYR A 182 -11.06 6.13 -6.64
C TYR A 182 -11.21 6.52 -8.10
N HIS A 183 -11.91 7.62 -8.37
CA HIS A 183 -12.07 8.15 -9.72
C HIS A 183 -11.21 9.40 -9.89
N SER A 184 -10.14 9.29 -10.68
CA SER A 184 -9.29 10.41 -11.06
C SER A 184 -9.78 11.03 -12.36
N ARG A 185 -9.85 12.37 -12.45
CA ARG A 185 -10.18 13.05 -13.71
C ARG A 185 -9.19 12.70 -14.85
N LYS A 186 -7.92 12.45 -14.53
CA LYS A 186 -6.87 12.10 -15.50
C LYS A 186 -6.73 10.60 -15.79
N HIS A 187 -6.98 9.75 -14.79
CA HIS A 187 -6.68 8.31 -14.87
C HIS A 187 -7.94 7.42 -14.80
N GLY A 188 -9.14 8.01 -14.80
CA GLY A 188 -10.40 7.28 -14.65
C GLY A 188 -10.47 6.54 -13.32
N GLN A 189 -11.12 5.37 -13.33
CA GLN A 189 -11.19 4.50 -12.16
C GLN A 189 -9.84 3.83 -11.93
N VAL A 190 -9.21 4.13 -10.78
CA VAL A 190 -7.95 3.49 -10.38
C VAL A 190 -8.27 2.15 -9.71
N PRO A 191 -7.78 1.01 -10.24
CA PRO A 191 -8.02 -0.29 -9.63
C PRO A 191 -7.28 -0.39 -8.29
N CYS A 192 -7.91 -1.07 -7.32
CA CYS A 192 -7.24 -1.51 -6.11
C CYS A 192 -6.77 -2.95 -6.33
N GLU A 193 -5.46 -3.14 -6.39
CA GLU A 193 -4.81 -4.41 -6.69
C GLU A 193 -4.10 -4.96 -5.45
N ASP A 194 -3.71 -6.24 -5.50
CA ASP A 194 -2.93 -6.92 -4.46
C ASP A 194 -3.54 -6.86 -3.04
N ILE A 195 -4.87 -6.94 -2.94
CA ILE A 195 -5.56 -6.93 -1.66
C ILE A 195 -5.26 -8.22 -0.88
N GLN A 196 -4.70 -8.06 0.31
CA GLN A 196 -4.44 -9.17 1.24
C GLN A 196 -5.22 -8.97 2.53
N ILE A 197 -5.96 -10.00 2.93
CA ILE A 197 -6.73 -10.01 4.18
C ILE A 197 -6.10 -11.04 5.11
N ARG A 198 -5.90 -10.65 6.37
CA ARG A 198 -5.24 -11.49 7.38
C ARG A 198 -6.15 -11.70 8.57
N PHE A 199 -6.51 -12.95 8.83
CA PHE A 199 -7.25 -13.34 10.01
C PHE A 199 -6.29 -13.95 11.03
N PRO A 200 -6.24 -13.47 12.28
CA PRO A 200 -5.58 -14.22 13.34
C PRO A 200 -6.43 -15.45 13.70
N ILE A 201 -5.92 -16.67 13.50
CA ILE A 201 -6.57 -17.91 13.96
C ILE A 201 -5.70 -18.61 15.04
N PRO A 202 -6.28 -19.36 15.98
CA PRO A 202 -5.49 -20.14 16.92
C PRO A 202 -4.61 -21.19 16.23
N GLU A 203 -3.41 -21.45 16.77
CA GLU A 203 -2.48 -22.45 16.21
C GLU A 203 -3.08 -23.87 16.15
N CYS A 204 -3.94 -24.22 17.11
CA CYS A 204 -4.61 -25.53 17.13
C CYS A 204 -5.53 -25.76 15.92
N TRP A 205 -5.90 -24.72 15.16
CA TRP A 205 -6.73 -24.82 13.96
C TRP A 205 -5.93 -24.95 12.67
N VAL A 206 -4.60 -24.83 12.72
CA VAL A 206 -3.73 -24.84 11.53
C VAL A 206 -3.92 -26.09 10.67
N TYR A 207 -4.11 -27.25 11.30
CA TYR A 207 -4.29 -28.52 10.61
C TYR A 207 -5.57 -28.58 9.76
N LEU A 208 -6.59 -27.77 10.08
CA LEU A 208 -7.83 -27.68 9.29
C LEU A 208 -7.62 -27.03 7.91
N PHE A 209 -6.53 -26.29 7.72
CA PHE A 209 -6.25 -25.55 6.50
C PHE A 209 -5.06 -26.12 5.69
N ARG A 210 -4.62 -27.33 6.01
CA ARG A 210 -3.53 -28.03 5.31
C ARG A 210 -4.07 -29.27 4.59
N VAL A 211 -3.53 -29.53 3.41
CA VAL A 211 -3.82 -30.75 2.64
C VAL A 211 -2.57 -31.61 2.64
N GLU A 212 -2.70 -32.87 3.03
CA GLU A 212 -1.60 -33.83 2.96
C GLU A 212 -1.33 -34.19 1.49
N LYS A 213 -0.07 -34.12 1.07
CA LYS A 213 0.40 -34.63 -0.23
C LYS A 213 1.44 -35.70 0.04
N HIS A 214 1.68 -36.55 -0.97
CA HIS A 214 2.57 -37.73 -0.92
C HIS A 214 3.92 -37.53 -0.21
N PHE A 215 4.49 -36.31 -0.18
CA PHE A 215 5.76 -36.02 0.51
C PHE A 215 5.77 -34.73 1.34
N ARG A 216 4.70 -33.92 1.35
CA ARG A 216 4.66 -32.58 1.99
C ARG A 216 3.23 -32.16 2.32
N TYR A 217 3.05 -31.25 3.27
CA TYR A 217 1.78 -30.54 3.45
C TYR A 217 1.66 -29.39 2.45
N GLY A 218 0.54 -29.33 1.75
CA GLY A 218 0.14 -28.23 0.88
C GLY A 218 -0.86 -27.29 1.54
N ALA A 219 -0.98 -26.10 0.98
CA ALA A 219 -2.00 -25.12 1.34
C ALA A 219 -3.38 -25.51 0.81
N LEU A 220 -4.41 -25.31 1.63
CA LEU A 220 -5.78 -25.34 1.16
C LEU A 220 -6.05 -24.12 0.25
N LYS A 221 -6.67 -24.37 -0.91
CA LYS A 221 -7.08 -23.33 -1.87
C LYS A 221 -8.59 -23.17 -1.82
N SER A 222 -9.05 -21.97 -2.15
CA SER A 222 -10.47 -21.68 -2.22
C SER A 222 -11.14 -22.31 -3.44
N ALA A 223 -12.41 -22.66 -3.29
CA ALA A 223 -13.31 -22.82 -4.41
C ALA A 223 -13.90 -21.44 -4.79
N ALA A 224 -13.80 -21.06 -6.06
CA ALA A 224 -14.42 -19.83 -6.56
C ALA A 224 -15.94 -20.05 -6.71
N ARG A 225 -16.75 -19.16 -6.16
CA ARG A 225 -18.18 -19.12 -6.51
C ARG A 225 -18.30 -18.48 -7.89
N ARG A 226 -18.88 -19.20 -8.87
CA ARG A 226 -19.18 -18.61 -10.19
C ARG A 226 -20.10 -17.39 -9.98
N PRO A 227 -19.74 -16.18 -10.43
CA PRO A 227 -20.60 -15.01 -10.32
C PRO A 227 -21.84 -15.24 -11.20
N GLY A 228 -23.01 -15.41 -10.57
CA GLY A 228 -24.27 -15.65 -11.29
C GLY A 228 -25.38 -16.39 -10.53
N LYS A 229 -25.10 -17.08 -9.42
CA LYS A 229 -26.19 -17.69 -8.60
C LYS A 229 -26.69 -16.73 -7.52
N ILE A 230 -27.38 -15.69 -7.96
CA ILE A 230 -28.32 -14.93 -7.11
C ILE A 230 -29.63 -15.73 -7.05
N LYS A 231 -30.14 -15.94 -5.82
CA LYS A 231 -31.44 -16.51 -5.40
C LYS A 231 -32.37 -17.08 -6.50
N GLY A 232 -32.62 -18.40 -6.44
CA GLY A 232 -33.95 -18.94 -6.85
C GLY A 232 -34.03 -20.02 -7.92
N LEU A 233 -33.03 -20.90 -8.13
CA LEU A 233 -33.20 -22.03 -9.06
C LEU A 233 -32.37 -23.28 -8.72
N GLU A 234 -32.69 -23.97 -7.62
CA GLU A 234 -32.22 -25.35 -7.38
C GLU A 234 -33.32 -26.21 -6.72
N ARG A 235 -34.52 -26.21 -7.30
CA ARG A 235 -35.54 -27.24 -7.01
C ARG A 235 -35.47 -28.43 -7.97
N ILE A 236 -34.56 -28.45 -8.93
CA ILE A 236 -34.46 -29.53 -9.90
C ILE A 236 -32.97 -29.78 -10.16
N ILE A 237 -32.43 -30.81 -9.51
CA ILE A 237 -31.43 -31.78 -9.99
C ILE A 237 -31.05 -32.56 -8.73
N GLY A 238 -31.81 -33.62 -8.50
CA GLY A 238 -31.42 -34.68 -7.60
C GLY A 238 -30.25 -35.43 -8.23
N THR A 239 -29.10 -35.37 -7.58
CA THR A 239 -28.07 -36.41 -7.58
C THR A 239 -27.08 -35.99 -6.52
N ALA A 240 -27.06 -36.76 -5.43
CA ALA A 240 -26.15 -36.57 -4.32
C ALA A 240 -24.70 -36.72 -4.82
N GLN A 241 -24.05 -35.60 -5.12
CA GLN A 241 -22.63 -35.48 -4.88
C GLN A 241 -22.47 -35.14 -3.38
N PRO A 242 -21.53 -35.77 -2.66
CA PRO A 242 -21.15 -35.22 -1.36
C PRO A 242 -20.70 -33.79 -1.65
N LEU A 243 -21.35 -32.80 -1.03
CA LEU A 243 -20.83 -31.44 -1.05
C LEU A 243 -19.44 -31.55 -0.41
N ASP A 244 -18.39 -31.50 -1.22
CA ASP A 244 -17.07 -31.15 -0.72
C ASP A 244 -17.26 -29.81 -0.04
N GLN A 245 -17.31 -29.86 1.29
CA GLN A 245 -17.60 -28.73 2.15
C GLN A 245 -16.38 -27.82 2.06
N SER A 246 -16.38 -26.98 1.02
CA SER A 246 -15.25 -26.13 0.67
C SER A 246 -14.96 -25.22 1.85
N LEU A 247 -13.85 -25.48 2.57
CA LEU A 247 -13.53 -24.77 3.81
C LEU A 247 -13.12 -23.31 3.56
N ILE A 248 -12.80 -22.95 2.32
CA ILE A 248 -12.49 -21.57 1.91
C ILE A 248 -13.30 -21.24 0.65
N GLU A 249 -14.07 -20.16 0.73
CA GLU A 249 -14.88 -19.63 -0.37
C GLU A 249 -14.54 -18.17 -0.62
N VAL A 250 -14.58 -17.77 -1.89
CA VAL A 250 -14.33 -16.38 -2.33
C VAL A 250 -15.32 -16.01 -3.43
N SER A 251 -15.86 -14.79 -3.34
CA SER A 251 -16.78 -14.22 -4.32
C SER A 251 -16.07 -13.59 -5.53
N ALA A 252 -14.85 -13.09 -5.34
CA ALA A 252 -14.03 -12.51 -6.41
C ALA A 252 -12.54 -12.75 -6.14
N GLY A 253 -11.82 -13.31 -7.11
CA GLY A 253 -10.40 -13.66 -7.01
C GLY A 253 -10.14 -15.06 -6.45
N GLN A 254 -8.87 -15.35 -6.16
CA GLN A 254 -8.43 -16.60 -5.55
C GLN A 254 -8.05 -16.35 -4.09
N ALA A 255 -8.49 -17.22 -3.18
CA ALA A 255 -8.07 -17.24 -1.79
C ALA A 255 -7.23 -18.50 -1.51
N LYS A 256 -6.13 -18.35 -0.79
CA LYS A 256 -5.25 -19.47 -0.43
C LYS A 256 -4.80 -19.31 1.01
N TYR A 257 -4.81 -20.40 1.75
CA TYR A 257 -4.12 -20.47 3.04
C TYR A 257 -2.61 -20.42 2.81
N GLU A 258 -1.93 -19.42 3.36
CA GLU A 258 -0.49 -19.45 3.47
C GLU A 258 -0.10 -19.34 4.93
N HIS A 259 0.70 -20.31 5.39
CA HIS A 259 1.32 -20.23 6.70
C HIS A 259 2.33 -19.09 6.65
N ALA A 260 2.15 -18.05 7.46
CA ALA A 260 3.18 -17.04 7.59
C ALA A 260 4.44 -17.72 8.14
N TYR A 261 5.51 -17.64 7.35
CA TYR A 261 6.85 -18.16 7.61
C TYR A 261 7.05 -19.68 7.46
N ASN A 262 7.92 -20.03 6.52
CA ASN A 262 8.64 -21.31 6.46
C ASN A 262 9.63 -21.49 7.65
N ARG A 263 9.38 -20.94 8.85
CA ARG A 263 10.23 -21.13 10.04
C ARG A 263 9.45 -21.08 11.36
N ILE A 264 9.70 -22.13 12.16
CA ILE A 264 9.61 -22.37 13.62
C ILE A 264 8.45 -21.67 14.39
N PRO A 265 7.63 -22.43 15.16
CA PRO A 265 6.30 -22.01 15.61
C PRO A 265 6.39 -21.13 16.85
N HIS A 266 6.28 -19.82 16.69
CA HIS A 266 5.82 -18.93 17.75
C HIS A 266 5.05 -17.76 17.11
N ASP A 267 3.71 -17.80 17.21
CA ASP A 267 2.79 -16.65 17.04
C ASP A 267 2.88 -15.86 15.72
N GLY A 268 2.63 -16.53 14.59
CA GLY A 268 2.53 -15.87 13.28
C GLY A 268 1.09 -15.60 12.81
N PRO A 269 0.72 -14.38 12.36
CA PRO A 269 -0.60 -14.08 11.78
C PRO A 269 -0.76 -14.69 10.37
N PHE A 270 -1.99 -15.05 9.98
CA PHE A 270 -2.30 -15.84 8.78
C PHE A 270 -2.55 -14.98 7.55
N HIS A 271 -2.52 -15.60 6.37
CA HIS A 271 -2.79 -14.93 5.10
C HIS A 271 -3.94 -15.59 4.35
N ILE A 272 -4.91 -14.77 3.93
CA ILE A 272 -5.78 -15.05 2.79
C ILE A 272 -5.48 -13.94 1.76
N GLY A 273 -4.60 -14.24 0.81
CA GLY A 273 -4.40 -13.37 -0.34
C GLY A 273 -5.62 -13.48 -1.25
N VAL A 274 -6.22 -12.36 -1.66
CA VAL A 274 -7.28 -12.34 -2.68
C VAL A 274 -6.68 -11.74 -3.95
N GLN A 275 -6.24 -12.60 -4.87
CA GLN A 275 -5.75 -12.15 -6.17
C GLN A 275 -6.90 -12.16 -7.18
N ARG A 276 -7.20 -11.00 -7.76
CA ARG A 276 -8.09 -10.92 -8.93
C ARG A 276 -7.33 -11.46 -10.14
N GLU A 277 -7.90 -12.42 -10.87
CA GLU A 277 -7.35 -12.81 -12.17
C GLU A 277 -7.51 -11.65 -13.18
N PRO A 278 -6.53 -11.42 -14.06
CA PRO A 278 -6.72 -10.50 -15.18
C PRO A 278 -7.89 -11.00 -16.04
N ALA A 279 -8.73 -10.06 -16.48
CA ALA A 279 -9.85 -10.33 -17.38
C ALA A 279 -9.36 -10.78 -18.76
#